data_AF-X1LEN6-F1
#
_entry.id   AF-X1LEN6-F1
#
_cell.length_a   1.000
_cell.length_b   1.000
_cell.length_c   1.000
_cell.angle_alpha   90.00
_cell.angle_beta   90.00
_cell.angle_gamma   90.00
#
_symmetry.space_group_name_H-M   'P 1'
#
loop_
_entity.id
_entity.type
_entity.pdbx_description
1 polymer ?
#
loop_
_entity_poly.entity_id
_entity_poly.type
_entity_poly.pdbx_seq_one_letter_code
_entity_poly.pdbx_strand_id
1 'polypeptide(L)'
;DNDLKSGKINRDTALELIEELNLKLTWNVTLLPADFTLIANALGQNTQTITIAGMDTDGNDATNELSFLFLEAYKNIKVFSTDLSVRIHNNTPKHFFEEVIKVFKYTSGIAFYNDEIIVPGLKKAGYSLEDSRNYVLIGCVEPTGQGNSFSA
;
A
#
# COMPACT_ATOMS: atom_id res chain seq x y z
N ASP A 1 0.92 -14.59 11.00
CA ASP A 1 1.78 -15.59 11.71
C ASP A 1 1.12 -16.28 12.90
N ASN A 2 0.74 -15.56 13.96
CA ASN A 2 0.17 -16.20 15.15
C ASN A 2 -1.11 -17.01 14.86
N ASP A 3 -1.98 -16.50 14.00
CA ASP A 3 -3.23 -17.19 13.65
C ASP A 3 -2.98 -18.42 12.76
N LEU A 4 -1.95 -18.39 11.89
CA LEU A 4 -1.50 -19.57 11.14
C LEU A 4 -0.92 -20.64 12.08
N LYS A 5 -0.05 -20.24 13.00
CA LYS A 5 0.59 -21.15 13.98
C LYS A 5 -0.41 -21.78 14.94
N SER A 6 -1.45 -21.04 15.34
CA SER A 6 -2.51 -21.53 16.21
C SER A 6 -3.63 -22.27 15.45
N GLY A 7 -3.56 -22.32 14.12
CA GLY A 7 -4.56 -23.01 13.28
C GLY A 7 -5.92 -22.34 13.23
N LYS A 8 -6.03 -21.05 13.58
CA LYS A 8 -7.30 -20.30 13.50
C LYS A 8 -7.71 -20.00 12.06
N ILE A 9 -6.72 -19.77 11.20
CA ILE A 9 -6.89 -19.55 9.76
C ILE A 9 -5.82 -20.35 9.01
N ASN A 10 -6.06 -20.60 7.73
CA ASN A 10 -5.04 -21.07 6.79
C ASN A 10 -4.71 -19.95 5.78
N ARG A 11 -3.78 -20.22 4.84
CA ARG A 11 -3.36 -19.24 3.83
C ARG A 11 -4.52 -18.82 2.93
N ASP A 12 -5.37 -19.75 2.51
CA ASP A 12 -6.49 -19.49 1.60
C ASP A 12 -7.53 -18.59 2.26
N THR A 13 -7.86 -18.86 3.53
CA THR A 13 -8.75 -17.99 4.32
C THR A 13 -8.13 -16.61 4.54
N ALA A 14 -6.81 -16.51 4.75
CA ALA A 14 -6.14 -15.22 4.86
C ALA A 14 -6.23 -14.42 3.55
N LEU A 15 -6.03 -15.09 2.40
CA LEU A 15 -6.18 -14.48 1.08
C LEU A 15 -7.61 -13.99 0.85
N GLU A 16 -8.61 -14.84 1.11
CA GLU A 16 -10.03 -14.49 0.98
C GLU A 16 -10.39 -13.26 1.82
N LEU A 17 -9.92 -13.18 3.06
CA LEU A 17 -10.14 -12.02 3.93
C LEU A 17 -9.48 -10.73 3.38
N ILE A 18 -8.31 -10.83 2.77
CA ILE A 18 -7.62 -9.70 2.15
C ILE A 18 -8.39 -9.23 0.90
N GLU A 19 -8.89 -10.16 0.08
CA GLU A 19 -9.71 -9.87 -1.09
C GLU A 19 -11.02 -9.17 -0.69
N GLU A 20 -11.71 -9.68 0.34
CA GLU A 20 -12.91 -9.07 0.91
C GLU A 20 -12.66 -7.68 1.50
N LEU A 21 -11.52 -7.48 2.18
CA LEU A 21 -11.12 -6.16 2.66
C LEU A 21 -10.99 -5.18 1.49
N ASN A 22 -10.25 -5.56 0.44
CA ASN A 22 -10.07 -4.70 -0.73
C ASN A 22 -11.41 -4.34 -1.37
N LEU A 23 -12.32 -5.31 -1.55
CA LEU A 23 -13.67 -5.05 -2.06
C LEU A 23 -14.44 -4.05 -1.18
N LYS A 24 -14.37 -4.16 0.16
CA LYS A 24 -15.05 -3.22 1.05
C LYS A 24 -14.48 -1.81 0.99
N LEU A 25 -13.16 -1.66 0.89
CA LEU A 25 -12.52 -0.35 0.76
C LEU A 25 -12.96 0.37 -0.53
N THR A 26 -13.39 -0.38 -1.55
CA THR A 26 -13.86 0.18 -2.83
C THR A 26 -15.28 0.75 -2.77
N TRP A 27 -16.05 0.44 -1.73
CA TRP A 27 -17.48 0.79 -1.62
C TRP A 27 -17.71 2.23 -1.11
N ASN A 28 -16.64 3.00 -0.86
CA ASN A 28 -16.77 4.37 -0.41
C ASN A 28 -17.13 5.29 -1.59
N VAL A 29 -18.37 5.77 -1.61
CA VAL A 29 -18.84 6.76 -2.60
C VAL A 29 -18.88 8.14 -1.95
N THR A 30 -17.93 8.99 -2.32
CA THR A 30 -17.96 10.41 -1.97
C THR A 30 -18.83 11.16 -2.98
N LEU A 31 -19.91 11.77 -2.51
CA LEU A 31 -20.75 12.64 -3.33
C LEU A 31 -20.03 13.97 -3.57
N LEU A 32 -19.77 14.29 -4.84
CA LEU A 32 -19.13 15.54 -5.24
C LEU A 32 -20.12 16.43 -5.98
N PRO A 33 -20.06 17.76 -5.77
CA PRO A 33 -20.70 18.71 -6.66
C PRO A 33 -20.23 18.49 -8.10
N ALA A 34 -21.14 18.61 -9.07
CA ALA A 34 -20.84 18.37 -10.48
C ALA A 34 -19.63 19.18 -10.98
N ASP A 35 -19.51 20.44 -10.57
CA ASP A 35 -18.39 21.30 -10.96
C ASP A 35 -17.03 20.79 -10.43
N PHE A 36 -17.04 20.07 -9.29
CA PHE A 36 -15.83 19.50 -8.70
C PHE A 36 -15.31 18.28 -9.49
N THR A 37 -16.20 17.59 -10.22
CA THR A 37 -15.82 16.46 -11.09
C THR A 37 -15.01 16.88 -12.32
N LEU A 38 -14.91 18.19 -12.59
CA LEU A 38 -14.07 18.74 -13.67
C LEU A 38 -12.59 18.81 -13.27
N ILE A 39 -12.29 18.86 -11.97
CA ILE A 39 -10.94 19.04 -11.43
C ILE A 39 -10.49 17.85 -10.56
N ALA A 40 -11.44 17.08 -10.04
CA ALA A 40 -11.21 15.86 -9.28
C ALA A 40 -11.80 14.66 -10.02
N ASN A 41 -11.17 13.49 -9.86
CA ASN A 41 -11.68 12.27 -10.49
C ASN A 41 -13.06 11.91 -9.93
N ALA A 42 -14.09 12.01 -10.78
CA ALA A 42 -15.49 11.73 -10.45
C ALA A 42 -15.73 10.30 -9.96
N LEU A 43 -14.84 9.36 -10.30
CA LEU A 43 -14.91 7.94 -9.98
C LEU A 43 -13.85 7.49 -8.96
N GLY A 44 -12.97 8.39 -8.49
CA GLY A 44 -11.66 8.02 -7.94
C GLY A 44 -11.26 8.71 -6.63
N GLN A 45 -12.21 8.98 -5.73
CA GLN A 45 -11.89 9.48 -4.38
C GLN A 45 -11.75 8.37 -3.34
N ASN A 46 -11.30 7.19 -3.74
CA ASN A 46 -10.88 6.23 -2.73
C ASN A 46 -9.48 6.62 -2.25
N THR A 47 -9.42 7.38 -1.15
CA THR A 47 -8.18 7.80 -0.50
C THR A 47 -7.59 6.69 0.39
N GLN A 48 -8.19 5.50 0.37
CA GLN A 48 -7.76 4.35 1.17
C GLN A 48 -6.67 3.57 0.45
N THR A 49 -5.45 4.08 0.61
CA THR A 49 -4.25 3.50 0.02
C THR A 49 -3.66 2.42 0.92
N ILE A 50 -3.38 1.25 0.33
CA ILE A 50 -2.69 0.17 1.03
C ILE A 50 -1.21 0.28 0.69
N THR A 51 -0.35 0.33 1.72
CA THR A 51 1.10 0.33 1.54
C THR A 51 1.69 -1.00 1.99
N ILE A 52 2.54 -1.62 1.15
CA ILE A 52 3.26 -2.87 1.47
C ILE A 52 4.77 -2.73 1.22
N ALA A 53 5.54 -3.63 1.84
CA ALA A 53 6.99 -3.71 1.76
C ALA A 53 7.71 -2.43 2.25
N GLY A 54 8.90 -2.14 1.72
CA GLY A 54 9.77 -1.06 2.17
C GLY A 54 10.73 -1.50 3.27
N MET A 55 11.19 -0.57 4.09
CA MET A 55 12.04 -0.86 5.24
C MET A 55 11.28 -0.83 6.57
N ASP A 56 11.76 -1.63 7.52
CA ASP A 56 11.38 -1.53 8.94
C ASP A 56 12.03 -0.30 9.61
N THR A 57 11.73 -0.09 10.89
CA THR A 57 12.25 1.02 11.70
C THR A 57 13.77 0.98 11.83
N ASP A 58 14.38 -0.21 11.78
CA ASP A 58 15.82 -0.43 11.85
C ASP A 58 16.52 -0.24 10.49
N GLY A 59 15.76 -0.24 9.39
CA GLY A 59 16.23 -0.07 8.02
C GLY A 59 16.49 -1.38 7.28
N ASN A 60 15.99 -2.51 7.78
CA ASN A 60 16.00 -3.79 7.07
C ASN A 60 14.80 -3.89 6.13
N ASP A 61 14.87 -4.76 5.14
CA ASP A 61 13.71 -5.06 4.29
C ASP A 61 12.53 -5.61 5.12
N ALA A 62 11.34 -5.06 4.89
CA ALA A 62 10.11 -5.42 5.58
C ALA A 62 9.21 -6.36 4.76
N THR A 63 9.70 -6.89 3.63
CA THR A 63 8.94 -7.81 2.79
C THR A 63 8.63 -9.10 3.55
N ASN A 64 7.38 -9.55 3.48
CA ASN A 64 6.90 -10.74 4.20
C ASN A 64 5.77 -11.44 3.44
N GLU A 65 5.28 -12.58 3.96
CA GLU A 65 4.21 -13.37 3.31
C GLU A 65 2.93 -12.57 3.10
N LEU A 66 2.57 -11.64 4.00
CA LEU A 66 1.41 -10.77 3.80
C LEU A 66 1.59 -9.86 2.58
N SER A 67 2.82 -9.40 2.32
CA SER A 67 3.13 -8.60 1.13
C SER A 67 2.81 -9.38 -0.16
N PHE A 68 3.13 -10.68 -0.20
CA PHE A 68 2.77 -11.55 -1.32
C PHE A 68 1.27 -11.84 -1.40
N LEU A 69 0.60 -12.04 -0.27
CA LEU A 69 -0.85 -12.24 -0.25
C LEU A 69 -1.61 -11.02 -0.77
N PHE A 70 -1.17 -9.79 -0.46
CA PHE A 70 -1.74 -8.58 -1.04
C PHE A 70 -1.54 -8.51 -2.56
N LEU A 71 -0.38 -8.91 -3.07
CA LEU A 71 -0.13 -8.99 -4.51
C LEU A 71 -1.04 -10.02 -5.20
N GLU A 72 -1.21 -11.19 -4.58
CA GLU A 72 -2.10 -12.25 -5.07
C GLU A 72 -3.56 -11.80 -5.09
N ALA A 73 -4.04 -11.20 -3.98
CA ALA A 73 -5.38 -10.63 -3.90
C ALA A 73 -5.61 -9.60 -5.01
N TYR A 74 -4.69 -8.65 -5.19
CA TYR A 74 -4.78 -7.64 -6.24
C TYR A 74 -4.87 -8.23 -7.65
N LYS A 75 -4.08 -9.27 -7.91
CA LYS A 75 -4.10 -9.99 -9.19
C LYS A 75 -5.44 -10.70 -9.43
N ASN A 76 -6.03 -11.26 -8.37
CA ASN A 76 -7.28 -12.01 -8.45
C ASN A 76 -8.49 -11.09 -8.63
N ILE A 77 -8.60 -10.06 -7.79
CA ILE A 77 -9.79 -9.19 -7.76
C ILE A 77 -9.81 -8.21 -8.94
N LYS A 78 -8.64 -7.74 -9.40
CA LYS A 78 -8.49 -6.76 -10.50
C LYS A 78 -9.40 -5.51 -10.33
N VAL A 79 -9.63 -5.11 -9.09
CA VAL A 79 -10.58 -4.06 -8.75
C VAL A 79 -9.97 -2.68 -9.02
N PHE A 80 -10.83 -1.77 -9.46
CA PHE A 80 -10.47 -0.47 -10.02
C PHE A 80 -9.98 0.59 -9.01
N SER A 81 -10.37 0.51 -7.72
CA SER A 81 -10.32 1.70 -6.86
C SER A 81 -9.44 1.64 -5.63
N THR A 82 -8.71 0.56 -5.34
CA THR A 82 -7.68 0.61 -4.29
C THR A 82 -6.32 0.70 -4.96
N ASP A 83 -5.59 1.79 -4.73
CA ASP A 83 -4.19 1.88 -5.15
C ASP A 83 -3.31 1.03 -4.22
N LEU A 84 -2.47 0.18 -4.80
CA LEU A 84 -1.46 -0.56 -4.05
C LEU A 84 -0.14 0.19 -4.12
N SER A 85 0.26 0.76 -3.00
CA SER A 85 1.57 1.39 -2.86
C SER A 85 2.61 0.35 -2.46
N VAL A 86 3.59 0.13 -3.33
CA VAL A 86 4.72 -0.76 -3.06
C VAL A 86 5.96 0.08 -2.82
N ARG A 87 6.47 -0.02 -1.60
CA ARG A 87 7.74 0.62 -1.24
C ARG A 87 8.91 -0.25 -1.68
N ILE A 88 9.91 0.38 -2.29
CA ILE A 88 11.11 -0.25 -2.81
C ILE A 88 12.35 0.48 -2.29
N HIS A 89 13.39 -0.28 -2.07
CA HIS A 89 14.71 0.20 -1.67
C HIS A 89 15.80 -0.68 -2.29
N ASN A 90 17.05 -0.28 -2.17
CA ASN A 90 18.22 -0.94 -2.79
C ASN A 90 18.39 -2.40 -2.37
N ASN A 91 17.88 -2.77 -1.19
CA ASN A 91 17.95 -4.12 -0.65
C ASN A 91 16.64 -4.89 -0.78
N THR A 92 15.64 -4.36 -1.50
CA THR A 92 14.37 -5.07 -1.72
C THR A 92 14.65 -6.41 -2.40
N PRO A 93 14.11 -7.54 -1.87
CA PRO A 93 14.36 -8.86 -2.43
C PRO A 93 13.97 -8.93 -3.90
N LYS A 94 14.91 -9.35 -4.74
CA LYS A 94 14.71 -9.45 -6.19
C LYS A 94 13.46 -10.26 -6.56
N HIS A 95 13.21 -11.37 -5.85
CA HIS A 95 12.06 -12.24 -6.10
C HIS A 95 10.72 -11.53 -5.82
N PHE A 96 10.66 -10.68 -4.79
CA PHE A 96 9.48 -9.87 -4.50
C PHE A 96 9.27 -8.83 -5.59
N PHE A 97 10.32 -8.08 -5.95
CA PHE A 97 10.25 -7.07 -7.00
C PHE A 97 9.79 -7.64 -8.36
N GLU A 98 10.31 -8.82 -8.73
CA GLU A 98 9.86 -9.54 -9.93
C GLU A 98 8.38 -9.94 -9.85
N GLU A 99 7.89 -10.34 -8.69
CA GLU A 99 6.46 -10.69 -8.50
C GLU A 99 5.56 -9.46 -8.61
N VAL A 100 5.96 -8.33 -8.02
CA VAL A 100 5.24 -7.04 -8.17
C VAL A 100 5.12 -6.68 -9.66
N ILE A 101 6.21 -6.80 -10.43
CA ILE A 101 6.20 -6.53 -11.88
C ILE A 101 5.25 -7.48 -12.62
N LYS A 102 5.24 -8.77 -12.27
CA LYS A 102 4.30 -9.73 -12.88
C LYS A 102 2.86 -9.33 -12.61
N VAL A 103 2.51 -8.95 -11.39
CA VAL A 103 1.15 -8.50 -11.05
C VAL A 103 0.80 -7.20 -11.78
N PHE A 104 1.72 -6.24 -11.82
CA PHE A 104 1.54 -4.98 -12.54
C PHE A 104 1.22 -5.15 -14.03
N LYS A 105 1.69 -6.23 -14.66
CA LYS A 105 1.34 -6.58 -16.04
C LYS A 105 -0.15 -6.91 -16.22
N TYR A 106 -0.81 -7.45 -15.19
CA TYR A 106 -2.19 -7.93 -15.27
C TYR A 106 -3.23 -6.94 -14.74
N THR A 107 -2.80 -5.96 -13.94
CA THR A 107 -3.69 -4.96 -13.34
C THR A 107 -3.00 -3.60 -13.26
N SER A 108 -3.71 -2.54 -13.60
CA SER A 108 -3.29 -1.15 -13.36
C SER A 108 -3.60 -0.76 -11.92
N GLY A 109 -2.74 0.00 -11.25
CA GLY A 109 -2.99 0.49 -9.89
C GLY A 109 -1.90 0.21 -8.85
N ILE A 110 -0.76 -0.37 -9.27
CA ILE A 110 0.44 -0.42 -8.42
C ILE A 110 1.27 0.86 -8.65
N ALA A 111 1.60 1.55 -7.57
CA ALA A 111 2.54 2.66 -7.56
C ALA A 111 3.81 2.28 -6.79
N PHE A 112 4.97 2.63 -7.33
CA PHE A 112 6.27 2.33 -6.74
C PHE A 112 6.83 3.55 -6.02
N TYR A 113 7.29 3.36 -4.79
CA TYR A 113 7.81 4.43 -3.94
C TYR A 113 9.23 4.13 -3.51
N ASN A 114 10.13 5.09 -3.75
CA ASN A 114 11.56 4.93 -3.54
C ASN A 114 11.97 5.43 -2.14
N ASP A 115 12.31 4.50 -1.26
CA ASP A 115 12.69 4.79 0.13
C ASP A 115 14.00 5.60 0.22
N GLU A 116 14.96 5.43 -0.71
CA GLU A 116 16.20 6.23 -0.73
C GLU A 116 15.94 7.73 -0.92
N ILE A 117 14.81 8.10 -1.49
CA ILE A 117 14.41 9.51 -1.70
C ILE A 117 13.41 9.95 -0.64
N ILE A 118 12.40 9.14 -0.35
CA ILE A 118 11.30 9.53 0.52
C ILE A 118 11.73 9.59 1.98
N VAL A 119 12.52 8.61 2.46
CA VAL A 119 12.95 8.57 3.87
C VAL A 119 13.79 9.80 4.24
N PRO A 120 14.83 10.20 3.46
CA PRO A 120 15.53 11.45 3.72
C PRO A 120 14.66 12.69 3.56
N GLY A 121 13.68 12.67 2.64
CA GLY A 121 12.71 13.74 2.44
C GLY A 121 11.85 13.99 3.67
N LEU A 122 11.25 12.94 4.23
CA LEU A 122 10.49 13.01 5.49
C LEU A 122 11.38 13.43 6.65
N LYS A 123 12.62 12.92 6.72
CA LYS A 123 13.56 13.34 7.75
C LYS A 123 13.84 14.85 7.71
N LYS A 124 14.02 15.39 6.49
CA LYS A 124 14.20 16.84 6.26
C LYS A 124 12.93 17.63 6.59
N ALA A 125 11.75 17.05 6.43
CA ALA A 125 10.48 17.63 6.80
C ALA A 125 10.22 17.63 8.34
N GLY A 126 11.13 17.07 9.14
CA GLY A 126 11.09 17.15 10.61
C GLY A 126 10.66 15.87 11.32
N TYR A 127 10.38 14.79 10.59
CA TYR A 127 10.02 13.50 11.19
C TYR A 127 11.19 12.84 11.93
N SER A 128 10.88 11.95 12.88
CA SER A 128 11.92 11.06 13.43
C SER A 128 12.43 10.11 12.33
N LEU A 129 13.61 9.52 12.50
CA LEU A 129 14.11 8.56 11.50
C LEU A 129 13.23 7.31 11.46
N GLU A 130 12.77 6.87 12.63
CA GLU A 130 11.85 5.74 12.80
C GLU A 130 10.55 5.98 12.02
N ASP A 131 9.92 7.13 12.21
CA ASP A 131 8.69 7.49 11.49
C ASP A 131 8.91 7.70 9.99
N SER A 132 10.08 8.24 9.61
CA SER A 132 10.44 8.40 8.20
C SER A 132 10.60 7.05 7.51
N ARG A 133 11.09 6.02 8.22
CA ARG A 133 11.19 4.64 7.70
C ARG A 133 9.86 3.90 7.75
N ASN A 134 9.05 4.14 8.77
CA ASN A 134 7.72 3.56 8.92
C ASN A 134 6.63 4.41 8.24
N TYR A 135 6.96 5.05 7.11
CA TYR A 135 6.02 5.91 6.40
C TYR A 135 4.99 5.11 5.60
N VAL A 136 3.85 5.74 5.37
CA VAL A 136 2.77 5.25 4.51
C VAL A 136 2.38 6.34 3.50
N LEU A 137 1.59 5.96 2.51
CA LEU A 137 1.05 6.90 1.53
C LEU A 137 -0.40 7.25 1.89
N ILE A 138 -0.71 8.54 1.86
CA ILE A 138 -2.08 9.04 1.89
C ILE A 138 -2.47 9.42 0.48
N GLY A 139 -3.72 9.12 0.09
CA GLY A 139 -4.25 9.58 -1.19
C GLY A 139 -3.45 9.02 -2.35
N CYS A 140 -2.99 9.90 -3.24
CA CYS A 140 -2.39 9.50 -4.50
C CYS A 140 -0.91 9.15 -4.34
N VAL A 141 -0.12 10.06 -3.75
CA VAL A 141 1.36 9.98 -3.75
C VAL A 141 2.00 10.59 -2.50
N GLU A 142 1.21 11.04 -1.53
CA GLU A 142 1.68 11.87 -0.41
C GLU A 142 2.27 11.00 0.72
N PRO A 143 3.60 10.97 0.92
CA PRO A 143 4.20 10.20 2.01
C PRO A 143 4.03 10.92 3.35
N THR A 144 3.73 10.15 4.39
CA THR A 144 3.57 10.66 5.76
C THR A 144 4.00 9.62 6.79
N GLY A 145 4.31 10.07 8.00
CA GLY A 145 4.39 9.17 9.15
C GLY A 145 3.04 8.53 9.47
N GLN A 146 3.06 7.28 9.93
CA GLN A 146 1.86 6.53 10.26
C GLN A 146 1.34 6.91 11.66
N GLY A 147 0.12 7.45 11.73
CA GLY A 147 -0.59 7.70 13.00
C GLY A 147 -0.06 8.86 13.84
N ASN A 148 0.90 9.64 13.32
CA ASN A 148 1.56 10.75 14.03
C ASN A 148 1.50 12.07 13.25
N SER A 149 0.73 12.11 12.16
CA SER A 149 0.59 13.28 11.30
C SER A 149 -0.86 13.62 11.05
N PHE A 150 -1.14 14.93 11.15
CA PHE A 150 -2.36 15.55 10.63
C PHE A 150 -1.97 16.44 9.44
N SER A 151 -1.43 15.78 8.40
CA SER A 151 -1.09 16.41 7.14
C SER A 151 -2.40 16.56 6.35
N ALA A 152 -2.95 17.77 6.29
CA ALA A 152 -4.12 18.12 5.48
C ALA A 152 -3.67 18.77 4.17
#